data_AF-A0A3D5SG96-F1
#
_entry.id   AF-A0A3D5SG96-F1
#
_cell.length_a   1.000
_cell.length_b   1.000
_cell.length_c   1.000
_cell.angle_alpha   90.00
_cell.angle_beta   90.00
_cell.angle_gamma   90.00
#
_symmetry.space_group_name_H-M   'P 1'
#
loop_
_entity.id
_entity.type
_entity.pdbx_description
1 polymer ?
#
loop_
_entity_poly.entity_id
_entity_poly.type
_entity_poly.pdbx_seq_one_letter_code
_entity_poly.pdbx_strand_id
1 'polypeptide(L)'
;MRALAFVLVARLLGKKVPAVHERTYRDYSLTPEVMRLSDIARRRRGRKMISSAQGTTYDLEKMFSKINRRYFDSSLEKPTITWSQRKTRSILGHHDRVYGTITISKSLDSPQVPEWFVEFILYHEMLHIKHAARMINGRRYYHTAAFRLDERRFAKFEDAQRWLEQVARQRRVPRARAA
;
A
#
# COMPACT_ATOMS: atom_id res chain seq x y z
N MET A 1 8.72 27.41 -11.50
CA MET A 1 10.19 27.23 -11.54
C MET A 1 10.90 27.62 -10.24
N ARG A 2 10.71 28.82 -9.68
CA ARG A 2 11.43 29.27 -8.45
C ARG A 2 11.18 28.43 -7.19
N ALA A 3 9.96 27.94 -6.96
CA ALA A 3 9.61 27.18 -5.75
C ALA A 3 10.37 25.85 -5.57
N LEU A 4 10.58 25.08 -6.65
CA LEU A 4 11.35 23.82 -6.60
C LEU A 4 12.82 24.09 -6.26
N ALA A 5 13.44 25.11 -6.86
CA ALA A 5 14.82 25.48 -6.56
C ALA A 5 15.00 25.86 -5.08
N PHE A 6 14.08 26.66 -4.52
CA PHE A 6 14.09 27.00 -3.09
C PHE A 6 13.90 25.77 -2.18
N VAL A 7 13.00 24.83 -2.54
CA VAL A 7 12.81 23.58 -1.79
C VAL A 7 14.09 22.74 -1.77
N LEU A 8 14.76 22.60 -2.92
CA LEU A 8 15.99 21.82 -3.04
C LEU A 8 17.16 22.47 -2.29
N VAL A 9 17.35 23.78 -2.44
CA VAL A 9 18.41 24.53 -1.75
C VAL A 9 18.21 24.51 -0.23
N ALA A 10 16.98 24.73 0.26
CA ALA A 10 16.70 24.66 1.69
C ALA A 10 16.97 23.25 2.26
N ARG A 11 16.60 22.18 1.53
CA ARG A 11 16.91 20.80 1.94
C ARG A 11 18.41 20.49 1.91
N LEU A 12 19.12 20.97 0.90
CA LEU A 12 20.58 20.82 0.81
C LEU A 12 21.29 21.51 2.00
N LEU A 13 20.76 22.65 2.42
CA LEU A 13 21.31 23.44 3.53
C LEU A 13 20.75 23.05 4.91
N GLY A 14 19.91 21.99 5.00
CA GLY A 14 19.27 21.58 6.26
C GLY A 14 18.30 22.61 6.86
N LYS A 15 17.86 23.61 6.08
CA LYS A 15 16.99 24.70 6.52
C LYS A 15 15.52 24.40 6.26
N LYS A 16 14.65 24.97 7.09
CA LYS A 16 13.19 24.88 6.92
C LYS A 16 12.76 25.62 5.66
N VAL A 17 11.99 24.97 4.78
CA VAL A 17 11.46 25.58 3.56
C VAL A 17 10.37 26.60 3.95
N PRO A 18 10.40 27.84 3.42
CA PRO A 18 9.30 28.79 3.61
C PRO A 18 7.97 28.22 3.10
N ALA A 19 6.89 28.40 3.88
CA ALA A 19 5.59 27.77 3.63
C ALA A 19 4.98 28.09 2.25
N VAL A 20 5.25 29.29 1.71
CA VAL A 20 4.79 29.72 0.39
C VAL A 20 5.41 28.87 -0.71
N HIS A 21 6.73 28.64 -0.68
CA HIS A 21 7.42 27.81 -1.66
C HIS A 21 7.06 26.33 -1.52
N GLU A 22 6.84 25.86 -0.29
CA GLU A 22 6.37 24.50 -0.07
C GLU A 22 4.96 24.29 -0.67
N ARG A 23 4.03 25.24 -0.47
CA ARG A 23 2.69 25.18 -1.05
C ARG A 23 2.73 25.21 -2.58
N THR A 24 3.40 26.19 -3.17
CA THR A 24 3.50 26.30 -4.64
C THR A 24 4.14 25.07 -5.28
N TYR A 25 5.19 24.52 -4.68
CA TYR A 25 5.81 23.30 -5.17
C TYR A 25 4.88 22.09 -5.01
N ARG A 26 4.19 21.97 -3.86
CA ARG A 26 3.24 20.90 -3.60
C ARG A 26 2.12 20.92 -4.64
N ASP A 27 1.47 22.06 -4.85
CA ASP A 27 0.38 22.21 -5.82
C ASP A 27 0.83 21.83 -7.24
N TYR A 28 2.02 22.30 -7.65
CA TYR A 28 2.63 21.92 -8.93
C TYR A 28 2.90 20.41 -9.03
N SER A 29 3.50 19.79 -8.01
CA SER A 29 3.84 18.35 -7.99
C SER A 29 2.61 17.43 -8.09
N LEU A 30 1.45 17.96 -7.72
CA LEU A 30 0.16 17.26 -7.68
C LEU A 30 -0.70 17.57 -8.91
N THR A 31 -0.19 18.33 -9.87
CA THR A 31 -0.84 18.46 -11.17
C THR A 31 -0.86 17.11 -11.88
N PRO A 32 -1.94 16.79 -12.64
CA PRO A 32 -2.06 15.51 -13.34
C PRO A 32 -0.86 15.19 -14.24
N GLU A 33 -0.33 16.19 -14.93
CA GLU A 33 0.83 16.08 -15.82
C GLU A 33 2.09 15.65 -15.06
N VAL A 34 2.45 16.38 -13.99
CA VAL A 34 3.66 16.08 -13.20
C VAL A 34 3.55 14.72 -12.50
N MET A 35 2.37 14.36 -11.99
CA MET A 35 2.14 13.02 -11.42
C MET A 35 2.30 11.92 -12.47
N ARG A 36 1.80 12.13 -13.70
CA ARG A 36 1.96 11.17 -14.80
C ARG A 36 3.43 11.00 -15.17
N LEU A 37 4.18 12.11 -15.30
CA LEU A 37 5.62 12.09 -15.57
C LEU A 37 6.39 11.39 -14.44
N SER A 38 6.01 11.62 -13.19
CA SER A 38 6.57 10.92 -12.02
C SER A 38 6.32 9.41 -12.08
N ASP A 39 5.08 8.99 -12.39
CA ASP A 39 4.73 7.57 -12.55
C ASP A 39 5.53 6.93 -13.70
N ILE A 40 5.67 7.60 -14.86
CA ILE A 40 6.50 7.15 -15.99
C ILE A 40 7.97 7.02 -15.57
N ALA A 41 8.51 8.03 -14.89
CA ALA A 41 9.89 8.03 -14.45
C ALA A 41 10.17 6.94 -13.41
N ARG A 42 9.19 6.65 -12.52
CA ARG A 42 9.25 5.49 -11.62
C ARG A 42 9.33 4.19 -12.41
N ARG A 43 8.43 3.96 -13.39
CA ARG A 43 8.45 2.76 -14.24
C ARG A 43 9.77 2.57 -15.00
N ARG A 44 10.33 3.66 -15.54
CA ARG A 44 11.60 3.61 -16.30
C ARG A 44 12.82 3.32 -15.42
N ARG A 45 12.85 3.85 -14.19
CA ARG A 45 14.02 3.73 -13.30
C ARG A 45 13.95 2.58 -12.30
N GLY A 46 12.75 2.11 -11.96
CA GLY A 46 12.55 1.08 -10.94
C GLY A 46 12.36 -0.31 -11.55
N ARG A 47 13.21 -1.26 -11.15
CA ARG A 47 12.91 -2.69 -11.25
C ARG A 47 12.28 -3.13 -9.92
N LYS A 48 10.96 -3.38 -9.90
CA LYS A 48 10.33 -4.01 -8.74
C LYS A 48 10.76 -5.47 -8.73
N MET A 49 11.57 -5.85 -7.75
CA MET A 49 12.05 -7.21 -7.59
C MET A 49 10.91 -8.10 -7.09
N ILE A 50 10.38 -8.92 -8.00
CA ILE A 50 9.34 -9.92 -7.73
C ILE A 50 10.04 -11.17 -7.17
N SER A 51 9.51 -11.75 -6.09
CA SER A 51 10.01 -13.03 -5.58
C SER A 51 9.11 -14.16 -6.08
N SER A 52 8.34 -14.79 -5.19
CA SER A 52 7.34 -15.78 -5.54
C SER A 52 6.05 -15.47 -4.78
N ALA A 53 4.91 -15.86 -5.34
CA ALA A 53 3.63 -15.90 -4.63
C ALA A 53 3.49 -17.15 -3.75
N GLN A 54 4.25 -18.21 -4.07
CA GLN A 54 4.34 -19.43 -3.27
C GLN A 54 5.28 -19.18 -2.09
N GLY A 55 4.71 -19.17 -0.89
CA GLY A 55 5.44 -19.14 0.37
C GLY A 55 5.79 -20.56 0.84
N THR A 56 6.40 -20.64 2.02
CA THR A 56 6.67 -21.90 2.73
C THR A 56 5.39 -22.48 3.33
N THR A 57 4.48 -21.62 3.82
CA THR A 57 3.23 -22.03 4.47
C THR A 57 2.03 -21.75 3.57
N TYR A 58 2.01 -20.58 2.93
CA TYR A 58 0.83 -20.08 2.21
C TYR A 58 1.10 -19.77 0.75
N ASP A 59 0.09 -19.99 -0.09
CA ASP A 59 0.07 -19.67 -1.52
C ASP A 59 -0.84 -18.46 -1.77
N LEU A 60 -0.23 -17.32 -2.09
CA LEU A 60 -0.96 -16.06 -2.27
C LEU A 60 -1.85 -16.06 -3.52
N GLU A 61 -1.52 -16.84 -4.56
CA GLU A 61 -2.32 -16.94 -5.80
C GLU A 61 -3.62 -17.68 -5.54
N LYS A 62 -3.56 -18.75 -4.77
CA LYS A 62 -4.75 -19.49 -4.30
C LYS A 62 -5.63 -18.61 -3.41
N MET A 63 -5.03 -17.90 -2.46
CA MET A 63 -5.76 -16.98 -1.59
C MET A 63 -6.41 -15.85 -2.39
N PHE A 64 -5.70 -15.24 -3.33
CA PHE A 64 -6.25 -14.21 -4.21
C PHE A 64 -7.47 -14.72 -4.95
N SER A 65 -7.38 -15.90 -5.58
CA SER A 65 -8.48 -16.48 -6.35
C SER A 65 -9.71 -16.75 -5.48
N LYS A 66 -9.51 -17.25 -4.25
CA LYS A 66 -10.57 -17.47 -3.25
C LYS A 66 -11.24 -16.16 -2.83
N ILE A 67 -10.45 -15.12 -2.54
CA ILE A 67 -10.94 -13.80 -2.11
C ILE A 67 -11.65 -13.09 -3.27
N ASN A 68 -11.08 -13.13 -4.48
CA ASN A 68 -11.63 -12.49 -5.68
C ASN A 68 -13.02 -13.05 -5.98
N ARG A 69 -13.17 -14.37 -5.93
CA ARG A 69 -14.47 -15.03 -6.09
C ARG A 69 -15.48 -14.63 -5.01
N ARG A 70 -15.04 -14.56 -3.74
CA ARG A 70 -15.95 -14.34 -2.60
C ARG A 70 -16.43 -12.90 -2.43
N TYR A 71 -15.56 -11.91 -2.68
CA TYR A 71 -15.83 -10.51 -2.33
C TYR A 71 -15.87 -9.56 -3.51
N PHE A 72 -15.44 -10.02 -4.68
CA PHE A 72 -15.34 -9.20 -5.88
C PHE A 72 -16.02 -9.85 -7.09
N ASP A 73 -16.77 -10.94 -6.90
CA ASP A 73 -17.46 -11.66 -7.98
C ASP A 73 -16.54 -12.04 -9.16
N SER A 74 -15.27 -12.32 -8.86
CA SER A 74 -14.20 -12.57 -9.83
C SER A 74 -13.91 -11.42 -10.81
N SER A 75 -14.34 -10.19 -10.49
CA SER A 75 -14.19 -9.01 -11.36
C SER A 75 -12.79 -8.38 -11.33
N LEU A 76 -11.97 -8.64 -10.30
CA LEU A 76 -10.62 -8.08 -10.27
C LEU A 76 -9.69 -8.87 -11.20
N GLU A 77 -9.08 -8.16 -12.14
CA GLU A 77 -7.92 -8.67 -12.87
C GLU A 77 -6.79 -9.01 -11.90
N LYS A 78 -6.11 -10.11 -12.17
CA LYS A 78 -5.06 -10.61 -11.30
C LYS A 78 -3.81 -9.73 -11.39
N PRO A 79 -3.42 -9.01 -10.34
CA PRO A 79 -2.17 -8.27 -10.33
C PRO A 79 -0.99 -9.24 -10.20
N THR A 80 0.24 -8.74 -10.33
CA THR A 80 1.41 -9.49 -9.86
C THR A 80 1.34 -9.61 -8.34
N ILE A 81 1.35 -10.82 -7.79
CA ILE A 81 1.31 -11.04 -6.34
C ILE A 81 2.62 -11.68 -5.91
N THR A 82 3.19 -11.20 -4.81
CA THR A 82 4.48 -11.72 -4.33
C THR A 82 4.61 -11.55 -2.83
N TRP A 83 5.33 -12.47 -2.20
CA TRP A 83 5.92 -12.21 -0.90
C TRP A 83 6.99 -11.11 -1.01
N SER A 84 7.23 -10.40 0.09
CA SER A 84 8.38 -9.50 0.20
C SER A 84 9.67 -10.31 0.30
N GLN A 85 10.78 -9.80 -0.25
CA GLN A 85 12.06 -10.51 -0.17
C GLN A 85 12.57 -10.71 1.26
N ARG A 86 12.37 -9.70 2.10
CA ARG A 86 12.78 -9.70 3.51
C ARG A 86 11.55 -9.64 4.40
N LYS A 87 11.64 -10.21 5.60
CA LYS A 87 10.60 -10.07 6.62
C LYS A 87 10.51 -8.60 7.03
N THR A 88 9.42 -7.94 6.69
CA THR A 88 9.14 -6.57 7.12
C THR A 88 8.01 -6.59 8.15
N ARG A 89 8.25 -5.98 9.30
CA ARG A 89 7.27 -5.91 10.40
C ARG A 89 6.58 -4.56 10.50
N SER A 90 6.95 -3.57 9.68
CA SER A 90 6.31 -2.26 9.68
C SER A 90 5.15 -2.18 8.68
N ILE A 91 5.29 -2.85 7.53
CA ILE A 91 4.30 -2.86 6.44
C ILE A 91 3.93 -4.32 6.18
N LEU A 92 2.67 -4.67 6.38
CA LEU A 92 2.18 -6.05 6.26
C LEU A 92 1.75 -6.42 4.84
N GLY A 93 1.19 -5.45 4.12
CA GLY A 93 0.80 -5.53 2.72
C GLY A 93 1.07 -4.19 2.04
N HIS A 94 1.25 -4.22 0.73
CA HIS A 94 1.32 -3.01 -0.09
C HIS A 94 0.96 -3.27 -1.55
N HIS A 95 -0.05 -2.55 -2.04
CA HIS A 95 -0.40 -2.43 -3.44
C HIS A 95 0.34 -1.26 -4.11
N ASP A 96 1.14 -1.56 -5.13
CA ASP A 96 1.74 -0.55 -6.00
C ASP A 96 0.97 -0.46 -7.32
N ARG A 97 0.11 0.56 -7.43
CA ARG A 97 -0.68 0.87 -8.64
C ARG A 97 0.19 1.10 -9.88
N VAL A 98 1.41 1.63 -9.72
CA VAL A 98 2.27 1.96 -10.86
C VAL A 98 2.75 0.68 -11.56
N TYR A 99 3.02 -0.37 -10.79
CA TYR A 99 3.48 -1.68 -11.29
C TYR A 99 2.39 -2.76 -11.28
N GLY A 100 1.15 -2.45 -10.86
CA GLY A 100 0.08 -3.42 -10.75
C GLY A 100 0.47 -4.63 -9.88
N THR A 101 1.11 -4.37 -8.74
CA THR A 101 1.70 -5.44 -7.91
C THR A 101 1.24 -5.34 -6.46
N ILE A 102 0.73 -6.43 -5.91
CA ILE A 102 0.51 -6.62 -4.48
C ILE A 102 1.72 -7.32 -3.87
N THR A 103 2.24 -6.78 -2.77
CA THR A 103 3.34 -7.39 -2.02
C THR A 103 2.91 -7.65 -0.58
N ILE A 104 2.96 -8.89 -0.14
CA ILE A 104 2.63 -9.29 1.24
C ILE A 104 3.92 -9.58 2.00
N SER A 105 4.00 -9.13 3.25
CA SER A 105 5.19 -9.33 4.07
C SER A 105 5.46 -10.80 4.33
N LYS A 106 6.68 -11.26 4.06
CA LYS A 106 7.16 -12.61 4.38
C LYS A 106 7.16 -12.92 5.89
N SER A 107 6.93 -11.94 6.75
CA SER A 107 6.70 -12.20 8.18
C SER A 107 5.36 -12.89 8.46
N LEU A 108 4.42 -12.84 7.51
CA LEU A 108 3.10 -13.48 7.59
C LEU A 108 3.09 -14.92 7.06
N ASP A 109 4.13 -15.33 6.34
CA ASP A 109 4.30 -16.69 5.83
C ASP A 109 4.87 -17.60 6.93
N SER A 110 4.00 -17.96 7.88
CA SER A 110 4.35 -18.74 9.07
C SER A 110 3.13 -19.51 9.57
N PRO A 111 3.28 -20.77 10.04
CA PRO A 111 2.17 -21.54 10.62
C PRO A 111 1.58 -20.93 11.90
N GLN A 112 2.31 -20.01 12.55
CA GLN A 112 1.83 -19.29 13.73
C GLN A 112 0.90 -18.13 13.38
N VAL A 113 0.86 -17.71 12.11
CA VAL A 113 -0.02 -16.67 11.61
C VAL A 113 -1.23 -17.33 10.97
N PRO A 114 -2.45 -17.13 11.49
CA PRO A 114 -3.63 -17.79 10.94
C PRO A 114 -3.85 -17.42 9.46
N GLU A 115 -4.26 -18.40 8.66
CA GLU A 115 -4.54 -18.24 7.22
C GLU A 115 -5.47 -17.04 6.96
N TRP A 116 -6.56 -16.95 7.74
CA TRP A 116 -7.55 -15.89 7.61
C TRP A 116 -6.99 -14.48 7.86
N PHE A 117 -5.89 -14.35 8.63
CA PHE A 117 -5.24 -13.06 8.83
C PHE A 117 -4.41 -12.66 7.60
N VAL A 118 -3.73 -13.63 6.97
CA VAL A 118 -3.04 -13.41 5.70
C VAL A 118 -4.04 -13.03 4.61
N GLU A 119 -5.17 -13.73 4.56
CA GLU A 119 -6.28 -13.40 3.66
C GLU A 119 -6.83 -12.00 3.91
N PHE A 120 -6.96 -11.57 5.17
CA PHE A 120 -7.41 -10.21 5.48
C PHE A 120 -6.44 -9.15 4.94
N ILE A 121 -5.13 -9.31 5.15
CA ILE A 121 -4.13 -8.38 4.63
C ILE A 121 -4.17 -8.35 3.10
N LEU A 122 -4.24 -9.52 2.45
CA LEU A 122 -4.37 -9.59 0.99
C LEU A 122 -5.67 -8.94 0.50
N TYR A 123 -6.79 -9.16 1.19
CA TYR A 123 -8.08 -8.53 0.89
C TYR A 123 -8.00 -7.00 0.97
N HIS A 124 -7.33 -6.45 2.00
CA HIS A 124 -7.08 -5.01 2.13
C HIS A 124 -6.32 -4.46 0.91
N GLU A 125 -5.26 -5.15 0.47
CA GLU A 125 -4.52 -4.74 -0.73
C GLU A 125 -5.35 -4.85 -2.02
N MET A 126 -6.24 -5.84 -2.12
CA MET A 126 -7.19 -5.95 -3.24
C MET A 126 -8.23 -4.83 -3.22
N LEU A 127 -8.67 -4.38 -2.04
CA LEU A 127 -9.55 -3.22 -1.93
C LEU A 127 -8.89 -1.95 -2.46
N HIS A 128 -7.56 -1.82 -2.39
CA HIS A 128 -6.84 -0.71 -3.02
C HIS A 128 -6.87 -0.73 -4.56
N ILE A 129 -7.15 -1.88 -5.18
CA ILE A 129 -7.40 -1.99 -6.63
C ILE A 129 -8.81 -1.50 -6.94
N LYS A 130 -9.81 -2.00 -6.20
CA LYS A 130 -11.23 -1.61 -6.37
C LYS A 130 -11.46 -0.12 -6.09
N HIS A 131 -10.86 0.39 -5.02
CA HIS A 131 -11.01 1.76 -4.53
C HIS A 131 -9.75 2.57 -4.85
N ALA A 132 -9.71 3.13 -6.06
CA ALA A 132 -8.65 4.05 -6.45
C ALA A 132 -8.57 5.25 -5.50
N ALA A 133 -7.35 5.72 -5.24
CA ALA A 133 -7.09 6.85 -4.35
C ALA A 133 -7.81 8.11 -4.86
N ARG A 134 -8.55 8.78 -3.97
CA ARG A 134 -9.17 10.08 -4.30
C ARG A 134 -8.19 11.23 -4.04
N MET A 135 -8.16 12.20 -4.93
CA MET A 135 -7.40 13.44 -4.73
C MET A 135 -8.31 14.47 -4.05
N ILE A 136 -7.98 14.89 -2.83
CA ILE A 136 -8.72 15.93 -2.10
C ILE A 136 -7.70 16.92 -1.55
N ASN A 137 -7.81 18.21 -1.87
CA ASN A 137 -6.89 19.27 -1.43
C ASN A 137 -5.40 18.92 -1.64
N GLY A 138 -5.09 18.31 -2.80
CA GLY A 138 -3.72 17.92 -3.13
C GLY A 138 -3.18 16.73 -2.30
N ARG A 139 -4.03 15.95 -1.64
CA ARG A 139 -3.62 14.73 -0.94
C ARG A 139 -4.36 13.54 -1.51
N ARG A 140 -3.66 12.41 -1.62
CA ARG A 140 -4.26 11.11 -1.97
C ARG A 140 -4.89 10.51 -0.72
N TYR A 141 -6.17 10.16 -0.82
CA TYR A 141 -6.94 9.48 0.21
C TYR A 141 -7.32 8.09 -0.28
N TYR A 142 -6.79 7.06 0.35
CA TYR A 142 -7.00 5.66 -0.04
C TYR A 142 -8.19 5.04 0.70
N HIS A 143 -8.32 5.27 2.01
CA HIS A 143 -9.37 4.69 2.85
C HIS A 143 -10.60 5.60 2.98
N THR A 144 -11.39 5.68 1.92
CA THR A 144 -12.68 6.40 1.91
C THR A 144 -13.75 5.67 2.75
N ALA A 145 -14.93 6.29 2.94
CA ALA A 145 -16.06 5.62 3.60
C ALA A 145 -16.47 4.32 2.89
N ALA A 146 -16.48 4.32 1.54
CA ALA A 146 -16.79 3.14 0.73
C ALA A 146 -15.74 2.03 0.92
N PHE A 147 -14.44 2.39 0.97
CA PHE A 147 -13.37 1.44 1.28
C PHE A 147 -13.61 0.76 2.63
N ARG A 148 -13.86 1.56 3.68
CA ARG A 148 -14.07 1.03 5.04
C ARG A 148 -15.33 0.19 5.15
N LEU A 149 -16.37 0.51 4.37
CA LEU A 149 -17.58 -0.29 4.32
C LEU A 149 -17.28 -1.68 3.76
N ASP A 150 -16.57 -1.75 2.63
CA ASP A 150 -16.18 -3.03 2.04
C ASP A 150 -15.20 -3.80 2.95
N GLU A 151 -14.23 -3.12 3.55
CA GLU A 151 -13.28 -3.74 4.48
C GLU A 151 -13.97 -4.49 5.62
N ARG A 152 -15.04 -3.90 6.18
CA ARG A 152 -15.87 -4.52 7.22
C ARG A 152 -16.66 -5.75 6.76
N ARG A 153 -16.81 -5.98 5.45
CA ARG A 153 -17.50 -7.16 4.91
C ARG A 153 -16.65 -8.42 4.99
N PHE A 154 -15.37 -8.30 5.31
CA PHE A 154 -14.52 -9.48 5.50
C PHE A 154 -15.08 -10.35 6.64
N ALA A 155 -15.26 -11.64 6.37
CA ALA A 155 -15.97 -12.54 7.28
C ALA A 155 -15.37 -12.63 8.70
N LYS A 156 -14.06 -12.43 8.82
CA LYS A 156 -13.33 -12.40 10.11
C LYS A 156 -12.77 -11.02 10.42
N PHE A 157 -13.49 -9.96 10.04
CA PHE A 157 -13.01 -8.58 10.17
C PHE A 157 -12.61 -8.26 11.61
N GLU A 158 -13.47 -8.57 12.58
CA GLU A 158 -13.18 -8.27 13.99
C GLU A 158 -11.98 -9.04 14.54
N ASP A 159 -11.85 -10.34 14.21
CA ASP A 159 -10.69 -11.15 14.56
C ASP A 159 -9.41 -10.58 13.96
N ALA A 160 -9.49 -10.10 12.72
CA ALA A 160 -8.37 -9.48 12.03
C ALA A 160 -7.96 -8.15 12.63
N GLN A 161 -8.90 -7.31 13.05
CA GLN A 161 -8.58 -6.09 13.78
C GLN A 161 -7.91 -6.41 15.12
N ARG A 162 -8.44 -7.35 15.91
CA ARG A 162 -7.83 -7.79 17.18
C ARG A 162 -6.42 -8.33 16.98
N TRP A 163 -6.21 -9.17 15.96
CA TRP A 163 -4.89 -9.71 15.65
C TRP A 163 -3.93 -8.62 15.19
N LEU A 164 -4.38 -7.70 14.35
CA LEU A 164 -3.58 -6.56 13.91
C LEU A 164 -3.13 -5.70 15.09
N GLU A 165 -4.01 -5.43 16.05
CA GLU A 165 -3.68 -4.70 17.28
C GLU A 165 -2.67 -5.46 18.14
N GLN A 166 -2.85 -6.77 18.34
CA GLN A 166 -1.89 -7.61 19.06
C GLN A 166 -0.51 -7.55 18.41
N VAL A 167 -0.46 -7.72 17.10
CA VAL A 167 0.73 -7.66 16.29
C VAL A 167 1.38 -6.26 16.39
N ALA A 168 0.61 -5.18 16.34
CA ALA A 168 1.10 -3.81 16.50
C ALA A 168 1.65 -3.54 17.92
N ARG A 169 1.01 -4.09 18.95
CA ARG A 169 1.45 -3.95 20.35
C ARG A 169 2.76 -4.68 20.63
N GLN A 170 2.90 -5.91 20.12
CA GLN A 170 4.14 -6.68 20.18
C GLN A 170 5.30 -5.98 19.46
N ARG A 171 4.99 -5.04 18.57
CA ARG A 171 5.98 -4.37 17.72
C ARG A 171 6.64 -3.15 18.33
N ARG A 172 6.19 -2.57 19.46
CA ARG A 172 6.68 -1.29 20.09
C ARG A 172 7.78 -0.58 19.26
N VAL A 173 7.35 -0.06 18.11
CA VAL A 173 7.99 0.94 17.25
C VAL A 173 6.90 1.99 17.05
N PRO A 174 7.18 3.30 17.16
CA PRO A 174 6.14 4.33 17.14
C PRO A 174 5.35 4.29 15.83
N ARG A 175 4.04 4.00 15.92
CA ARG A 175 2.99 4.16 14.89
C ARG A 175 3.43 3.88 13.44
N ALA A 176 3.44 2.62 13.02
CA ALA A 176 3.34 2.27 11.61
C ALA A 176 1.89 2.50 11.14
N ARG A 177 1.69 3.47 10.23
CA ARG A 177 0.44 3.64 9.49
C ARG A 177 0.44 2.64 8.31
N ALA A 178 -0.70 2.00 8.05
CA ALA A 178 -0.98 1.50 6.71
C ALA A 178 -0.95 2.70 5.75
N ALA A 179 -0.13 2.61 4.71
CA ALA A 179 0.11 3.66 3.73
C ALA A 179 -0.86 3.55 2.56
#